data_AF-A0A354EUR1-F1
#
_entry.id   AF-A0A354EUR1-F1
#
_cell.length_a   1.000
_cell.length_b   1.000
_cell.length_c   1.000
_cell.angle_alpha   90.00
_cell.angle_beta   90.00
_cell.angle_gamma   90.00
#
_symmetry.space_group_name_H-M   'P 1'
#
loop_
_entity.id
_entity.type
_entity.pdbx_description
1 polymer ?
#
loop_
_entity_poly.entity_id
_entity_poly.type
_entity_poly.pdbx_seq_one_letter_code
_entity_poly.pdbx_strand_id
1 'polypeptide(L)'
;VEDEQAEDGDEDVQEIEEEDEEPGKPISDSLTRDLSAYRTLALRVALGERPDMALIALTHTLTAQLFYSYAEAGCLEVRPTVTPLGSHADGIEDTPLAAKANEAREAWAERMPRDVADLWGFIVGLDDEKRLALLGHCASRTVNALRLPWDRKPRTLQTADRLAGALALEVAKDWTPTVDSYLGRVTKAHIVEAVSEGVSEDAARRIADMKKPDMAQTAEQLLAGSGWLPAVLRTPKAETEQPAPVGAEDLGSVEQPSEAEAPETEAEDGEASFAVAAE
;
A
#
# COMPACT_ATOMS: atom_id res chain seq x y z
N VAL A 1 16.35 -63.10 43.83
CA VAL A 1 15.67 -63.52 42.59
C VAL A 1 14.61 -62.46 42.35
N GLU A 2 15.04 -61.25 41.98
CA GLU A 2 15.31 -60.77 40.60
C GLU A 2 14.01 -60.69 39.77
N ASP A 3 13.54 -59.46 39.57
CA ASP A 3 12.72 -58.95 38.45
C ASP A 3 12.79 -57.41 38.54
N GLU A 4 13.59 -56.75 37.69
CA GLU A 4 13.18 -56.12 36.41
C GLU A 4 12.53 -54.74 36.57
N GLN A 5 13.27 -53.66 36.28
CA GLN A 5 13.04 -52.78 35.13
C GLN A 5 13.88 -51.50 35.23
N ALA A 6 14.63 -51.25 34.16
CA ALA A 6 15.33 -50.00 33.88
C ALA A 6 14.33 -48.99 33.30
N GLU A 7 14.41 -47.74 33.74
CA GLU A 7 13.95 -46.60 32.93
C GLU A 7 15.12 -45.62 32.82
N ASP A 8 15.76 -45.72 31.66
CA ASP A 8 16.71 -44.79 31.11
C ASP A 8 15.94 -43.51 30.75
N GLY A 9 16.28 -42.41 31.42
CA GLY A 9 15.69 -41.10 31.14
C GLY A 9 16.33 -40.53 29.89
N ASP A 10 15.74 -40.85 28.73
CA ASP A 10 16.09 -40.25 27.44
C ASP A 10 15.61 -38.79 27.47
N GLU A 11 16.53 -37.87 27.75
CA GLU A 11 16.33 -36.44 27.50
C GLU A 11 16.26 -36.26 25.98
N ASP A 12 15.04 -36.18 25.45
CA ASP A 12 14.73 -35.69 24.11
C ASP A 12 15.25 -34.24 23.97
N VAL A 13 16.55 -34.12 23.71
CA VAL A 13 17.16 -32.91 23.19
C VAL A 13 16.67 -32.81 21.76
N GLN A 14 15.60 -32.05 21.55
CA GLN A 14 15.25 -31.56 20.22
C GLN A 14 16.41 -30.69 19.75
N GLU A 15 17.33 -31.30 19.01
CA GLU A 15 18.30 -30.60 18.20
C GLU A 15 17.52 -29.65 17.30
N ILE A 16 17.56 -28.37 17.65
CA ILE A 16 17.17 -27.31 16.74
C ILE A 16 18.26 -27.33 15.68
N GLU A 17 18.00 -28.03 14.58
CA GLU A 17 18.87 -28.03 13.41
C GLU A 17 19.14 -26.57 13.03
N GLU A 18 20.38 -26.13 13.24
CA GLU A 18 20.87 -24.85 12.72
C GLU A 18 20.92 -25.00 11.20
N GLU A 19 19.80 -24.71 10.52
CA GLU A 19 19.79 -24.51 9.08
C GLU A 19 20.75 -23.34 8.78
N ASP A 20 21.87 -23.64 8.13
CA ASP A 20 22.76 -22.64 7.52
C ASP A 20 21.91 -21.72 6.61
N GLU A 21 21.52 -20.55 7.14
CA GLU A 21 20.67 -19.59 6.45
C GLU A 21 21.44 -18.97 5.27
N GLU A 22 21.12 -19.39 4.04
CA GLU A 22 21.66 -18.80 2.82
C GLU A 22 21.37 -17.28 2.73
N PRO A 23 22.35 -16.45 2.32
CA PRO A 23 22.12 -15.04 2.06
C PRO A 23 21.06 -14.87 0.97
N GLY A 24 19.92 -14.28 1.33
CA GLY A 24 18.79 -14.03 0.43
C GLY A 24 17.49 -14.82 0.71
N LYS A 25 17.42 -15.64 1.78
CA LYS A 25 16.16 -16.30 2.18
C LYS A 25 15.08 -15.23 2.47
N PRO A 26 13.92 -15.22 1.78
CA PRO A 26 12.91 -14.19 2.00
C PRO A 26 12.41 -14.18 3.46
N ILE A 27 12.07 -13.00 3.98
CA ILE A 27 11.44 -12.86 5.30
C ILE A 27 10.14 -13.66 5.37
N SER A 28 9.75 -14.08 6.58
CA SER A 28 8.55 -14.92 6.76
C SER A 28 7.28 -14.24 6.25
N ASP A 29 6.33 -15.05 5.79
CA ASP A 29 5.01 -14.60 5.33
C ASP A 29 4.24 -13.82 6.40
N SER A 30 4.37 -14.25 7.66
CA SER A 30 3.80 -13.54 8.81
C SER A 30 4.44 -12.17 8.97
N LEU A 31 5.76 -12.07 8.94
CA LEU A 31 6.45 -10.78 9.06
C LEU A 31 6.14 -9.85 7.88
N THR A 32 6.03 -10.40 6.67
CA THR A 32 5.63 -9.66 5.46
C THR A 32 4.24 -9.04 5.62
N ARG A 33 3.27 -9.82 6.11
CA ARG A 33 1.92 -9.34 6.38
C ARG A 33 1.94 -8.17 7.36
N ASP A 34 2.64 -8.35 8.48
CA ASP A 34 2.71 -7.35 9.54
C ASP A 34 3.29 -6.03 9.03
N LEU A 35 4.47 -6.07 8.41
CA LEU A 35 5.11 -4.88 7.84
C LEU A 35 4.22 -4.21 6.78
N SER A 36 3.58 -5.00 5.91
CA SER A 36 2.68 -4.43 4.89
C SER A 36 1.40 -3.80 5.48
N ALA A 37 0.94 -4.25 6.65
CA ALA A 37 -0.17 -3.64 7.36
C ALA A 37 0.21 -2.28 7.91
N TYR A 38 1.37 -2.17 8.55
CA TYR A 38 1.94 -0.89 9.00
C TYR A 38 2.07 0.10 7.82
N ARG A 39 2.66 -0.35 6.71
CA ARG A 39 2.76 0.48 5.50
C ARG A 39 1.40 0.91 4.97
N THR A 40 0.43 0.02 4.98
CA THR A 40 -0.95 0.35 4.57
C THR A 40 -1.50 1.45 5.46
N LEU A 41 -1.38 1.34 6.78
CA LEU A 41 -1.85 2.37 7.71
C LEU A 41 -1.15 3.72 7.46
N ALA A 42 0.17 3.72 7.27
CA ALA A 42 0.94 4.92 6.96
C ALA A 42 0.46 5.60 5.66
N LEU A 43 0.20 4.81 4.60
CA LEU A 43 -0.38 5.31 3.36
C LEU A 43 -1.78 5.91 3.55
N ARG A 44 -2.63 5.29 4.38
CA ARG A 44 -3.96 5.84 4.73
C ARG A 44 -3.81 7.18 5.44
N VAL A 45 -2.90 7.29 6.42
CA VAL A 45 -2.68 8.57 7.10
C VAL A 45 -2.18 9.63 6.13
N ALA A 46 -1.14 9.34 5.34
CA ALA A 46 -0.55 10.31 4.42
C ALA A 46 -1.52 10.79 3.32
N LEU A 47 -2.34 9.90 2.74
CA LEU A 47 -3.31 10.30 1.72
C LEU A 47 -4.42 11.19 2.29
N GLY A 48 -4.84 10.94 3.54
CA GLY A 48 -5.85 11.76 4.22
C GLY A 48 -5.44 13.22 4.40
N GLU A 49 -4.12 13.50 4.42
CA GLU A 49 -3.54 14.83 4.56
C GLU A 49 -3.25 15.52 3.22
N ARG A 50 -3.51 14.85 2.09
CA ARG A 50 -3.20 15.32 0.72
C ARG A 50 -4.44 15.22 -0.19
N PRO A 51 -5.37 16.20 -0.11
CA PRO A 51 -6.63 16.19 -0.87
C PRO A 51 -6.45 16.14 -2.39
N ASP A 52 -5.42 16.81 -2.89
CA ASP A 52 -4.97 16.79 -4.29
C ASP A 52 -4.66 15.36 -4.77
N MET A 53 -3.91 14.62 -3.96
CA MET A 53 -3.53 13.24 -4.24
C MET A 53 -4.69 12.26 -4.14
N ALA A 54 -5.66 12.54 -3.27
CA ALA A 54 -6.85 11.71 -3.12
C ALA A 54 -7.79 11.79 -4.33
N LEU A 55 -7.96 12.98 -4.90
CA LEU A 55 -8.66 13.15 -6.16
C LEU A 55 -7.99 12.31 -7.25
N ILE A 56 -6.66 12.40 -7.37
CA ILE A 56 -5.87 11.60 -8.33
C ILE A 56 -6.07 10.10 -8.09
N ALA A 57 -5.98 9.63 -6.84
CA ALA A 57 -6.13 8.21 -6.52
C ALA A 57 -7.53 7.66 -6.84
N LEU A 58 -8.58 8.44 -6.57
CA LEU A 58 -9.96 8.06 -6.92
C LEU A 58 -10.15 8.07 -8.44
N THR A 59 -9.69 9.12 -9.13
CA THR A 59 -9.73 9.19 -10.60
C THR A 59 -8.99 8.02 -11.22
N HIS A 60 -7.77 7.70 -10.76
CA HIS A 60 -7.02 6.54 -11.21
C HIS A 60 -7.82 5.25 -11.02
N THR A 61 -8.46 5.07 -9.87
CA THR A 61 -9.26 3.87 -9.56
C THR A 61 -10.46 3.74 -10.51
N LEU A 62 -11.18 4.83 -10.72
CA LEU A 62 -12.31 4.89 -11.65
C LEU A 62 -11.86 4.64 -13.09
N THR A 63 -10.79 5.31 -13.55
CA THR A 63 -10.22 5.10 -14.89
C THR A 63 -9.72 3.67 -15.07
N ALA A 64 -9.06 3.09 -14.06
CA ALA A 64 -8.60 1.71 -14.09
C ALA A 64 -9.77 0.71 -14.27
N GLN A 65 -10.91 0.97 -13.64
CA GLN A 65 -12.10 0.12 -13.78
C GLN A 65 -12.81 0.34 -15.12
N LEU A 66 -12.90 1.59 -15.58
CA LEU A 66 -13.66 1.95 -16.78
C LEU A 66 -12.91 1.65 -18.09
N PHE A 67 -11.59 1.78 -18.10
CA PHE A 67 -10.78 1.66 -19.31
C PHE A 67 -10.00 0.33 -19.41
N TYR A 68 -10.01 -0.50 -18.37
CA TYR A 68 -9.39 -1.83 -18.40
C TYR A 68 -10.45 -2.91 -18.14
N SER A 69 -10.86 -3.58 -19.23
CA SER A 69 -12.07 -4.38 -19.45
C SER A 69 -12.28 -5.66 -18.61
N TYR A 70 -11.54 -5.85 -17.52
CA TYR A 70 -11.69 -6.99 -16.59
C TYR A 70 -12.33 -6.61 -15.25
N ALA A 71 -12.87 -5.39 -15.12
CA ALA A 71 -13.60 -4.94 -13.94
C ALA A 71 -15.06 -4.65 -14.33
N GLU A 72 -16.00 -5.30 -13.64
CA GLU A 72 -17.40 -5.42 -14.03
C GLU A 72 -18.11 -4.08 -14.30
N ALA A 73 -18.99 -4.08 -15.31
CA ALA A 73 -19.61 -2.89 -15.89
C ALA A 73 -21.00 -2.57 -15.31
N GLY A 74 -21.20 -1.32 -14.90
CA GLY A 74 -22.48 -0.74 -14.42
C GLY A 74 -22.31 0.71 -13.92
N CYS A 75 -23.40 1.49 -13.85
CA CYS A 75 -23.44 2.97 -13.72
C CYS A 75 -22.95 3.53 -12.36
N LEU A 76 -21.66 3.32 -12.10
CA LEU A 76 -20.84 3.55 -10.89
C LEU A 76 -21.11 2.59 -9.73
N GLU A 77 -20.35 1.50 -9.67
CA GLU A 77 -20.22 0.68 -8.45
C GLU A 77 -18.83 0.84 -7.80
N VAL A 78 -18.66 1.94 -7.05
CA VAL A 78 -17.50 2.14 -6.17
C VAL A 78 -17.93 1.85 -4.74
N ARG A 79 -17.53 0.69 -4.21
CA ARG A 79 -17.74 0.34 -2.79
C ARG A 79 -16.45 0.61 -2.03
N PRO A 80 -16.43 1.53 -1.04
CA PRO A 80 -15.25 1.71 -0.22
C PRO A 80 -15.02 0.45 0.62
N THR A 81 -14.05 -0.36 0.24
CA THR A 81 -13.61 -1.50 1.05
C THR A 81 -12.49 -1.05 1.97
N VAL A 82 -12.72 -1.16 3.28
CA VAL A 82 -11.70 -0.88 4.29
C VAL A 82 -11.28 -2.20 4.92
N THR A 83 -10.09 -2.69 4.56
CA THR A 83 -9.52 -3.88 5.20
C THR A 83 -9.11 -3.54 6.63
N PRO A 84 -9.63 -4.24 7.66
CA PRO A 84 -9.15 -4.12 9.04
C PRO A 84 -7.68 -4.56 9.11
N LEU A 85 -6.85 -3.81 9.84
CA LEU A 85 -5.42 -4.10 9.92
C LEU A 85 -5.03 -4.80 11.24
N GLY A 86 -5.86 -4.76 12.28
CA GLY A 86 -5.56 -5.34 13.59
C GLY A 86 -5.29 -6.85 13.56
N SER A 87 -5.94 -7.60 12.66
CA SER A 87 -5.68 -9.04 12.47
C SER A 87 -4.44 -9.35 11.61
N HIS A 88 -3.75 -8.31 11.13
CA HIS A 88 -2.63 -8.42 10.21
C HIS A 88 -1.32 -7.92 10.78
N ALA A 89 -1.33 -7.23 11.91
CA ALA A 89 -0.14 -6.77 12.61
C ALA A 89 -0.47 -6.52 14.09
N ASP A 90 0.18 -7.27 14.98
CA ASP A 90 -0.02 -7.10 16.41
C ASP A 90 0.40 -5.70 16.87
N GLY A 91 -0.42 -5.11 17.75
CA GLY A 91 -0.21 -3.77 18.30
C GLY A 91 -0.41 -2.61 17.30
N ILE A 92 -0.78 -2.86 16.05
CA ILE A 92 -0.92 -1.80 15.04
C ILE A 92 -1.96 -0.73 15.42
N GLU A 93 -3.00 -1.13 16.15
CA GLU A 93 -4.08 -0.24 16.59
C GLU A 93 -3.63 0.72 17.71
N ASP A 94 -2.56 0.38 18.43
CA ASP A 94 -1.99 1.17 19.52
C ASP A 94 -0.89 2.14 19.05
N THR A 95 -0.63 2.19 17.75
CA THR A 95 0.44 3.01 17.17
C THR A 95 0.05 4.49 17.09
N PRO A 96 1.02 5.42 17.10
CA PRO A 96 0.76 6.84 16.84
C PRO A 96 0.05 7.09 15.51
N LEU A 97 0.35 6.30 14.47
CA LEU A 97 -0.33 6.35 13.18
C LEU A 97 -1.81 5.98 13.31
N ALA A 98 -2.14 4.93 14.09
CA ALA A 98 -3.51 4.54 14.33
C ALA A 98 -4.27 5.60 15.14
N ALA A 99 -3.62 6.18 16.15
CA ALA A 99 -4.18 7.30 16.91
C ALA A 99 -4.51 8.48 15.99
N LYS A 100 -3.58 8.89 15.12
CA LYS A 100 -3.78 9.97 14.14
C LYS A 100 -4.91 9.65 13.13
N ALA A 101 -4.97 8.41 12.65
CA ALA A 101 -6.05 7.98 11.76
C ALA A 101 -7.43 8.01 12.45
N ASN A 102 -7.48 7.63 13.73
CA ASN A 102 -8.69 7.65 14.54
C ASN A 102 -9.14 9.08 14.85
N GLU A 103 -8.21 9.97 15.23
CA GLU A 103 -8.48 11.40 15.45
C GLU A 103 -9.08 12.04 14.20
N ALA A 104 -8.49 11.81 13.02
CA ALA A 104 -9.01 12.34 11.76
C ALA A 104 -10.44 11.83 11.45
N ARG A 105 -10.73 10.56 11.77
CA ARG A 105 -12.06 9.97 11.61
C ARG A 105 -13.06 10.60 12.57
N GLU A 106 -12.68 10.79 13.83
CA GLU A 106 -13.53 11.38 14.86
C GLU A 106 -13.83 12.85 14.57
N ALA A 107 -12.82 13.61 14.14
CA ALA A 107 -12.99 14.99 13.72
C ALA A 107 -13.99 15.14 12.56
N TRP A 108 -14.01 14.19 11.61
CA TRP A 108 -15.06 14.16 10.58
C TRP A 108 -16.40 13.69 11.12
N ALA A 109 -16.42 12.64 11.94
CA ALA A 109 -17.66 12.08 12.51
C ALA A 109 -18.43 13.12 13.35
N GLU A 110 -17.74 13.99 14.09
CA GLU A 110 -18.36 15.07 14.86
C GLU A 110 -19.08 16.10 13.97
N ARG A 111 -18.58 16.32 12.75
CA ARG A 111 -19.15 17.26 11.78
C ARG A 111 -20.26 16.65 10.93
N MET A 112 -20.34 15.32 10.86
CA MET A 112 -21.33 14.64 10.03
C MET A 112 -22.74 14.90 10.56
N PRO A 113 -23.72 15.12 9.65
CA PRO A 113 -25.11 15.15 10.07
C PRO A 113 -25.53 13.80 10.65
N ARG A 114 -26.45 13.84 11.62
CA ARG A 114 -26.99 12.63 12.26
C ARG A 114 -27.88 11.83 11.32
N ASP A 115 -28.62 12.51 10.45
CA ASP A 115 -29.45 11.90 9.42
C ASP A 115 -28.72 11.94 8.07
N VAL A 116 -28.67 10.80 7.40
CA VAL A 116 -28.09 10.68 6.06
C VAL A 116 -28.85 11.51 5.02
N ALA A 117 -30.14 11.79 5.26
CA ALA A 117 -30.93 12.67 4.40
C ALA A 117 -30.34 14.09 4.30
N ASP A 118 -29.67 14.57 5.36
CA ASP A 118 -29.04 15.90 5.40
C ASP A 118 -27.62 15.90 4.80
N LEU A 119 -27.04 14.73 4.54
CA LEU A 119 -25.64 14.57 4.09
C LEU A 119 -25.38 15.30 2.77
N TRP A 120 -26.34 15.23 1.83
CA TRP A 120 -26.22 15.91 0.55
C TRP A 120 -26.07 17.43 0.74
N GLY A 121 -26.97 18.03 1.54
CA GLY A 121 -26.93 19.45 1.85
C GLY A 121 -25.66 19.84 2.60
N PHE A 122 -25.20 19.02 3.54
CA PHE A 122 -23.93 19.21 4.25
C PHE A 122 -22.75 19.26 3.28
N ILE A 123 -22.59 18.27 2.40
CA ILE A 123 -21.46 18.20 1.44
C ILE A 123 -21.51 19.37 0.46
N VAL A 124 -22.69 19.72 -0.07
CA VAL A 124 -22.85 20.87 -0.97
C VAL A 124 -22.51 22.18 -0.26
N GLY A 125 -22.78 22.28 1.04
CA GLY A 125 -22.46 23.44 1.88
C GLY A 125 -20.99 23.56 2.29
N LEU A 126 -20.17 22.51 2.09
CA LEU A 126 -18.72 22.61 2.27
C LEU A 126 -18.12 23.44 1.14
N ASP A 127 -17.18 24.31 1.50
CA ASP A 127 -16.26 24.91 0.53
C ASP A 127 -15.38 23.84 -0.12
N ASP A 128 -14.72 24.21 -1.22
CA ASP A 128 -13.94 23.28 -2.03
C ASP A 128 -12.80 22.64 -1.24
N GLU A 129 -12.14 23.41 -0.36
CA GLU A 129 -11.07 22.91 0.50
C GLU A 129 -11.57 21.80 1.44
N LYS A 130 -12.68 22.04 2.17
CA LYS A 130 -13.25 21.05 3.07
C LYS A 130 -13.82 19.85 2.32
N ARG A 131 -14.40 20.05 1.13
CA ARG A 131 -14.92 18.97 0.30
C ARG A 131 -13.81 18.07 -0.21
N LEU A 132 -12.72 18.65 -0.67
CA LEU A 132 -11.53 17.92 -1.07
C LEU A 132 -10.90 17.21 0.14
N ALA A 133 -10.83 17.84 1.31
CA ALA A 133 -10.33 17.20 2.52
C ALA A 133 -11.20 16.01 2.96
N LEU A 134 -12.53 16.11 2.84
CA LEU A 134 -13.45 15.00 3.09
C LEU A 134 -13.26 13.88 2.08
N LEU A 135 -13.14 14.21 0.79
CA LEU A 135 -12.81 13.25 -0.26
C LEU A 135 -11.47 12.55 0.04
N GLY A 136 -10.48 13.33 0.47
CA GLY A 136 -9.19 12.91 0.99
C GLY A 136 -9.31 11.83 2.04
N HIS A 137 -10.03 12.15 3.11
CA HIS A 137 -10.29 11.22 4.19
C HIS A 137 -10.97 9.94 3.70
N CYS A 138 -12.04 10.06 2.89
CA CYS A 138 -12.77 8.90 2.35
C CYS A 138 -11.88 7.99 1.48
N ALA A 139 -11.11 8.56 0.54
CA ALA A 139 -10.21 7.80 -0.32
C ALA A 139 -9.10 7.13 0.51
N SER A 140 -8.54 7.87 1.47
CA SER A 140 -7.47 7.38 2.34
C SER A 140 -7.84 6.08 3.05
N ARG A 141 -9.06 5.97 3.57
CA ARG A 141 -9.57 4.78 4.26
C ARG A 141 -9.57 3.53 3.36
N THR A 142 -9.67 3.70 2.05
CA THR A 142 -9.77 2.61 1.08
C THR A 142 -8.40 2.10 0.59
N VAL A 143 -7.29 2.79 0.92
CA VAL A 143 -5.97 2.33 0.53
C VAL A 143 -5.66 0.99 1.18
N ASN A 144 -5.23 0.02 0.37
CA ASN A 144 -4.80 -1.29 0.82
C ASN A 144 -3.51 -1.69 0.07
N ALA A 145 -2.41 -1.82 0.81
CA ALA A 145 -1.10 -2.24 0.30
C ALA A 145 -0.61 -3.51 0.99
N LEU A 146 -1.52 -4.30 1.59
CA LEU A 146 -1.19 -5.56 2.25
C LEU A 146 -0.59 -6.55 1.25
N ARG A 147 0.49 -7.20 1.68
CA ARG A 147 1.13 -8.29 0.95
C ARG A 147 0.72 -9.58 1.63
N LEU A 148 -0.24 -10.28 1.01
CA LEU A 148 -0.71 -11.57 1.51
C LEU A 148 -0.08 -12.71 0.69
N PRO A 149 0.39 -13.79 1.32
CA PRO A 149 1.06 -14.90 0.64
C PRO A 149 0.20 -15.55 -0.46
N TRP A 150 -1.12 -15.62 -0.21
CA TRP A 150 -2.11 -16.26 -1.07
C TRP A 150 -2.79 -15.31 -2.07
N ASP A 151 -2.58 -13.99 -1.96
CA ASP A 151 -3.27 -12.99 -2.80
C ASP A 151 -2.24 -12.08 -3.49
N ARG A 152 -1.65 -12.62 -4.56
CA ARG A 152 -0.65 -11.88 -5.35
C ARG A 152 -1.36 -10.90 -6.29
N LYS A 153 -1.51 -9.66 -5.83
CA LYS A 153 -2.03 -8.52 -6.61
C LYS A 153 -0.90 -7.55 -7.02
N PRO A 154 0.01 -7.95 -7.92
CA PRO A 154 1.21 -7.16 -8.24
C PRO A 154 0.88 -5.77 -8.80
N ARG A 155 -0.19 -5.63 -9.59
CA ARG A 155 -0.63 -4.33 -10.11
C ARG A 155 -1.15 -3.41 -9.00
N THR A 156 -1.94 -3.93 -8.06
CA THR A 156 -2.41 -3.15 -6.89
C THR A 156 -1.25 -2.66 -6.05
N LEU A 157 -0.27 -3.53 -5.78
CA LEU A 157 0.92 -3.16 -5.02
C LEU A 157 1.79 -2.14 -5.77
N GLN A 158 1.94 -2.26 -7.09
CA GLN A 158 2.63 -1.26 -7.90
C GLN A 158 1.93 0.11 -7.85
N THR A 159 0.60 0.14 -7.91
CA THR A 159 -0.16 1.39 -7.74
C THR A 159 0.03 1.97 -6.34
N ALA A 160 0.03 1.13 -5.30
CA ALA A 160 0.33 1.58 -3.93
C ALA A 160 1.75 2.14 -3.78
N ASP A 161 2.73 1.58 -4.50
CA ASP A 161 4.10 2.11 -4.54
C ASP A 161 4.18 3.46 -5.25
N ARG A 162 3.47 3.64 -6.37
CA ARG A 162 3.35 4.96 -7.04
C ARG A 162 2.68 5.99 -6.14
N LEU A 163 1.61 5.59 -5.45
CA LEU A 163 0.93 6.43 -4.48
C LEU A 163 1.85 6.81 -3.32
N ALA A 164 2.64 5.86 -2.79
CA ALA A 164 3.64 6.11 -1.76
C ALA A 164 4.68 7.14 -2.21
N GLY A 165 5.18 7.03 -3.45
CA GLY A 165 6.12 7.98 -4.03
C GLY A 165 5.52 9.37 -4.17
N ALA A 166 4.30 9.48 -4.67
CA ALA A 166 3.65 10.75 -4.87
C ALA A 166 3.18 11.43 -3.56
N LEU A 167 2.94 10.65 -2.50
CA LEU A 167 2.73 11.14 -1.14
C LEU A 167 4.03 11.48 -0.40
N ALA A 168 5.20 11.21 -1.01
CA ALA A 168 6.50 11.27 -0.36
C ALA A 168 6.48 10.52 1.00
N LEU A 169 5.93 9.30 1.00
CA LEU A 169 5.70 8.53 2.22
C LEU A 169 7.03 8.19 2.91
N GLU A 170 7.16 8.63 4.17
CA GLU A 170 8.32 8.41 5.03
C GLU A 170 7.94 7.53 6.24
N VAL A 171 7.93 6.21 6.04
CA VAL A 171 7.56 5.24 7.10
C VAL A 171 8.53 5.26 8.29
N ALA A 172 9.79 5.65 8.07
CA ALA A 172 10.83 5.70 9.11
C ALA A 172 10.54 6.69 10.25
N LYS A 173 9.58 7.60 10.06
CA LYS A 173 9.09 8.50 11.12
C LYS A 173 8.23 7.79 12.15
N ASP A 174 7.54 6.72 11.73
CA ASP A 174 6.48 6.09 12.50
C ASP A 174 6.78 4.63 12.85
N TRP A 175 7.88 4.07 12.31
CA TRP A 175 8.29 2.69 12.55
C TRP A 175 9.82 2.58 12.62
N THR A 176 10.31 1.80 13.58
CA THR A 176 11.72 1.43 13.75
C THR A 176 11.81 -0.07 14.04
N PRO A 177 12.84 -0.79 13.57
CA PRO A 177 12.99 -2.21 13.88
C PRO A 177 13.22 -2.41 15.39
N THR A 178 12.48 -3.36 15.95
CA THR A 178 12.65 -3.85 17.31
C THR A 178 12.79 -5.37 17.32
N VAL A 179 13.21 -5.95 18.45
CA VAL A 179 13.24 -7.39 18.67
C VAL A 179 11.86 -7.99 18.38
N ASP A 180 10.80 -7.40 18.92
CA ASP A 180 9.44 -7.92 18.77
C ASP A 180 8.88 -7.74 17.36
N SER A 181 9.22 -6.63 16.68
CA SER A 181 8.63 -6.31 15.37
C SER A 181 9.34 -6.96 14.19
N TYR A 182 10.68 -7.02 14.20
CA TYR A 182 11.48 -7.46 13.05
C TYR A 182 12.68 -8.31 13.45
N LEU A 183 13.56 -7.80 14.33
CA LEU A 183 14.89 -8.35 14.56
C LEU A 183 14.86 -9.74 15.22
N GLY A 184 13.86 -10.03 16.07
CA GLY A 184 13.66 -11.36 16.64
C GLY A 184 12.99 -12.35 15.68
N ARG A 185 12.45 -11.87 14.56
CA ARG A 185 11.61 -12.64 13.61
C ARG A 185 12.31 -12.94 12.28
N VAL A 186 13.51 -12.38 12.09
CA VAL A 186 14.33 -12.63 10.91
C VAL A 186 15.56 -13.47 11.25
N THR A 187 16.16 -13.99 10.20
CA THR A 187 17.46 -14.66 10.12
C THR A 187 18.62 -13.85 10.72
N LYS A 188 19.68 -14.51 11.24
CA LYS A 188 20.88 -13.79 11.72
C LYS A 188 21.54 -12.99 10.59
N ALA A 189 21.55 -13.54 9.38
CA ALA A 189 22.07 -12.87 8.19
C ALA A 189 21.32 -11.56 7.90
N HIS A 190 19.98 -11.54 8.05
CA HIS A 190 19.18 -10.33 7.88
C HIS A 190 19.46 -9.27 8.95
N ILE A 191 19.76 -9.69 10.19
CA ILE A 191 20.15 -8.74 11.26
C ILE A 191 21.49 -8.08 10.92
N VAL A 192 22.47 -8.86 10.46
CA VAL A 192 23.78 -8.37 10.01
C VAL A 192 23.64 -7.42 8.83
N GLU A 193 22.82 -7.76 7.83
CA GLU A 193 22.51 -6.90 6.68
C GLU A 193 21.87 -5.58 7.13
N ALA A 194 20.85 -5.64 8.00
CA ALA A 194 20.18 -4.45 8.51
C ALA A 194 21.16 -3.49 9.21
N VAL A 195 22.03 -4.01 10.10
CA VAL A 195 23.04 -3.20 10.81
C VAL A 195 24.12 -2.69 9.86
N SER A 196 24.48 -3.46 8.84
CA SER A 196 25.43 -3.02 7.81
C SER A 196 24.89 -1.83 7.01
N GLU A 197 23.65 -1.94 6.53
CA GLU A 197 22.98 -0.89 5.75
C GLU A 197 22.64 0.35 6.59
N GLY A 198 22.14 0.15 7.81
CA GLY A 198 21.65 1.22 8.67
C GLY A 198 22.72 1.92 9.49
N VAL A 199 23.85 1.26 9.76
CA VAL A 199 24.89 1.76 10.68
C VAL A 199 26.27 1.70 10.03
N SER A 200 26.83 0.50 9.85
CA SER A 200 28.12 0.27 9.17
C SER A 200 28.46 -1.22 9.12
N GLU A 201 29.28 -1.62 8.13
CA GLU A 201 29.85 -2.97 8.08
C GLU A 201 30.62 -3.34 9.36
N ASP A 202 31.39 -2.40 9.93
CA ASP A 202 32.17 -2.65 11.15
C ASP A 202 31.28 -2.95 12.37
N ALA A 203 30.11 -2.32 12.44
CA ALA A 203 29.13 -2.62 13.48
C ALA A 203 28.50 -4.00 13.27
N ALA A 204 28.21 -4.36 12.02
CA ALA A 204 27.68 -5.67 11.66
C ALA A 204 28.67 -6.80 12.02
N ARG A 205 29.97 -6.63 11.75
CA ARG A 205 31.01 -7.60 12.15
C ARG A 205 31.11 -7.79 13.66
N ARG A 206 30.86 -6.74 14.47
CA ARG A 206 30.92 -6.82 15.95
C ARG A 206 29.81 -7.69 16.56
N ILE A 207 28.68 -7.84 15.86
CA ILE A 207 27.54 -8.60 16.36
C ILE A 207 27.42 -9.99 15.73
N ALA A 208 28.19 -10.29 14.68
CA ALA A 208 28.04 -11.48 13.84
C ALA A 208 28.11 -12.81 14.62
N ASP A 209 29.01 -12.91 15.60
CA ASP A 209 29.22 -14.14 16.40
C ASP A 209 28.28 -14.24 17.61
N MET A 210 27.39 -13.27 17.81
CA MET A 210 26.44 -13.29 18.92
C MET A 210 25.38 -14.38 18.75
N LYS A 211 24.84 -14.86 19.87
CA LYS A 211 23.62 -15.67 19.86
C LYS A 211 22.45 -14.81 19.37
N LYS A 212 21.49 -15.44 18.68
CA LYS A 212 20.37 -14.73 18.04
C LYS A 212 19.60 -13.75 18.95
N PRO A 213 19.22 -14.11 20.20
CA PRO A 213 18.54 -13.16 21.08
C PRO A 213 19.41 -11.94 21.44
N ASP A 214 20.69 -12.15 21.75
CA ASP A 214 21.63 -11.07 22.10
C ASP A 214 21.95 -10.18 20.89
N MET A 215 22.07 -10.81 19.71
CA MET A 215 22.25 -10.13 18.43
C MET A 215 21.07 -9.21 18.12
N ALA A 216 19.84 -9.69 18.28
CA ALA A 216 18.63 -8.91 18.04
C ALA A 216 18.53 -7.70 18.97
N GLN A 217 18.82 -7.88 20.27
CA GLN A 217 18.82 -6.78 21.24
C GLN A 217 19.90 -5.73 20.94
N THR A 218 21.11 -6.18 20.59
CA THR A 218 22.20 -5.27 20.24
C THR A 218 21.90 -4.52 18.95
N ALA A 219 21.34 -5.20 17.95
CA ALA A 219 20.93 -4.59 16.69
C ALA A 219 19.82 -3.54 16.88
N GLU A 220 18.86 -3.77 17.78
CA GLU A 220 17.82 -2.79 18.10
C GLU A 220 18.44 -1.48 18.59
N GLN A 221 19.40 -1.56 19.50
CA GLN A 221 20.10 -0.38 20.02
C GLN A 221 20.92 0.34 18.94
N LEU A 222 21.57 -0.42 18.07
CA LEU A 222 22.38 0.13 16.97
C LEU A 222 21.53 0.82 15.90
N LEU A 223 20.37 0.24 15.58
CA LEU A 223 19.47 0.74 14.54
C LEU A 223 18.54 1.84 15.04
N ALA A 224 18.41 2.03 16.35
CA ALA A 224 17.63 3.10 16.94
C ALA A 224 18.05 4.47 16.39
N GLY A 225 17.12 5.18 15.76
CA GLY A 225 17.35 6.51 15.18
C GLY A 225 18.13 6.52 13.86
N SER A 226 18.51 5.36 13.31
CA SER A 226 19.18 5.27 11.99
C SER A 226 18.26 5.62 10.81
N GLY A 227 16.95 5.54 11.00
CA GLY A 227 15.95 5.65 9.92
C GLY A 227 15.95 4.43 8.98
N TRP A 228 16.65 3.35 9.33
CA TRP A 228 16.66 2.13 8.54
C TRP A 228 15.27 1.47 8.53
N LEU A 229 14.89 0.95 7.37
CA LEU A 229 13.64 0.22 7.14
C LEU A 229 13.91 -1.07 6.40
N PRO A 230 13.20 -2.18 6.66
CA PRO A 230 13.21 -3.35 5.80
C PRO A 230 12.64 -3.01 4.42
N ALA A 231 13.09 -3.71 3.37
CA ALA A 231 12.74 -3.43 1.98
C ALA A 231 11.24 -3.27 1.72
N VAL A 232 10.40 -4.09 2.37
CA VAL A 232 8.93 -4.04 2.23
C VAL A 232 8.30 -2.72 2.72
N LEU A 233 8.95 -2.00 3.64
CA LEU A 233 8.51 -0.69 4.14
C LEU A 233 9.10 0.48 3.35
N ARG A 234 10.15 0.26 2.53
CA ARG A 234 10.79 1.33 1.75
C ARG A 234 9.86 1.77 0.61
N THR A 235 9.59 3.06 0.52
CA THR A 235 8.95 3.64 -0.68
C THR A 235 9.93 3.49 -1.85
N PRO A 236 9.56 2.80 -2.95
CA PRO A 236 10.43 2.73 -4.12
C PRO A 236 10.72 4.15 -4.58
N LYS A 237 12.00 4.50 -4.68
CA LYS A 237 12.39 5.78 -5.24
C LYS A 237 11.91 5.75 -6.68
N ALA A 238 11.00 6.66 -7.04
CA ALA A 238 10.62 6.83 -8.43
C ALA A 238 11.91 7.11 -9.20
N GLU A 239 12.33 6.17 -10.05
CA GLU A 239 13.19 6.53 -11.15
C GLU A 239 12.42 7.63 -11.88
N THR A 240 12.99 8.83 -11.90
CA THR A 240 12.36 10.00 -12.48
C THR A 240 12.10 9.69 -13.96
N GLU A 241 10.93 9.13 -14.28
CA GLU A 241 10.38 9.15 -15.62
C GLU A 241 10.09 10.62 -15.91
N GLN A 242 11.10 11.25 -16.49
CA GLN A 242 11.03 12.57 -17.05
C GLN A 242 9.82 12.56 -18.00
N PRO A 243 8.77 13.35 -17.75
CA PRO A 243 7.59 13.32 -18.59
C PRO A 243 8.02 13.70 -20.00
N ALA A 244 7.76 12.80 -20.95
CA ALA A 244 7.91 13.10 -22.37
C ALA A 244 7.09 14.37 -22.67
N PRO A 245 7.63 15.33 -23.45
CA PRO A 245 6.89 16.53 -23.75
C PRO A 245 5.66 16.15 -24.57
N VAL A 246 4.48 16.30 -23.97
CA VAL A 246 3.22 16.35 -24.70
C VAL A 246 3.32 17.54 -25.64
N GLY A 247 3.50 17.26 -26.93
CA GLY A 247 3.40 18.25 -27.98
C GLY A 247 2.02 18.88 -27.89
N ALA A 248 1.99 20.19 -27.66
CA ALA A 248 0.79 20.98 -27.83
C ALA A 248 0.41 20.91 -29.31
N GLU A 249 -0.58 20.10 -29.66
CA GLU A 249 -1.31 20.32 -30.91
C GLU A 249 -2.18 21.56 -30.70
N ASP A 250 -1.72 22.61 -31.35
CA ASP A 250 -2.33 23.92 -31.50
C ASP A 250 -3.76 23.77 -32.08
N LEU A 251 -4.76 23.88 -31.20
CA LEU A 251 -6.13 24.08 -31.59
C LEU A 251 -6.35 25.58 -31.83
N GLY A 252 -6.24 26.02 -33.08
CA GLY A 252 -6.78 27.32 -33.46
C GLY A 252 -6.40 27.80 -34.86
N SER A 253 -7.31 27.64 -35.82
CA SER A 253 -7.89 28.83 -36.48
C SER A 253 -9.12 28.45 -37.29
N VAL A 254 -10.21 29.14 -36.97
CA VAL A 254 -11.46 29.17 -37.72
C VAL A 254 -11.27 30.13 -38.90
N GLU A 255 -11.42 29.65 -40.12
CA GLU A 255 -11.75 30.50 -41.28
C GLU A 255 -12.94 29.89 -42.03
N GLN A 256 -14.10 30.56 -41.95
CA GLN A 256 -15.14 30.56 -42.99
C GLN A 256 -14.73 31.57 -44.06
N PRO A 257 -14.96 31.32 -45.37
CA PRO A 257 -16.25 31.57 -46.02
C PRO A 257 -16.57 30.48 -47.08
N SER A 258 -17.68 30.37 -47.82
CA SER A 258 -18.77 31.25 -48.29
C SER A 258 -19.91 30.34 -48.80
N GLU A 259 -21.16 30.81 -48.77
CA GLU A 259 -22.28 30.25 -49.55
C GLU A 259 -21.96 30.25 -51.05
N ALA A 260 -22.22 29.14 -51.75
CA ALA A 260 -22.86 29.09 -53.08
C ALA A 260 -23.08 27.63 -53.55
N GLU A 261 -24.31 27.38 -54.00
CA GLU A 261 -24.75 26.35 -54.96
C GLU A 261 -24.83 24.88 -54.51
N ALA A 262 -26.06 24.47 -54.20
CA ALA A 262 -26.54 23.12 -54.48
C ALA A 262 -26.64 22.90 -56.00
N PRO A 263 -26.45 21.66 -56.46
CA PRO A 263 -27.63 20.99 -57.03
C PRO A 263 -27.80 19.54 -56.56
N GLU A 264 -29.07 19.15 -56.58
CA GLU A 264 -29.63 17.82 -56.39
C GLU A 264 -29.01 16.79 -57.34
N THR A 265 -28.84 15.54 -56.87
CA THR A 265 -29.30 14.34 -57.59
C THR A 265 -29.23 13.09 -56.69
N GLU A 266 -30.40 12.51 -56.49
CA GLU A 266 -30.76 11.09 -56.55
C GLU A 266 -30.22 10.08 -55.51
N ALA A 267 -31.20 9.37 -54.97
CA ALA A 267 -31.12 8.22 -54.11
C ALA A 267 -30.62 6.98 -54.87
N GLU A 268 -29.91 6.11 -54.17
CA GLU A 268 -30.05 4.67 -54.38
C GLU A 268 -29.89 3.91 -53.06
N ASP A 269 -30.96 3.20 -52.72
CA ASP A 269 -31.06 2.22 -51.64
C ASP A 269 -30.08 1.07 -51.85
N GLY A 270 -29.54 0.54 -50.75
CA GLY A 270 -28.69 -0.65 -50.75
C GLY A 270 -28.63 -1.29 -49.38
N GLU A 271 -29.75 -1.90 -48.97
CA GLU A 271 -29.83 -2.83 -47.85
C GLU A 271 -28.73 -3.90 -47.91
N ALA A 272 -27.98 -4.06 -46.81
CA ALA A 272 -27.31 -5.30 -46.47
C ALA A 272 -27.60 -5.64 -45.01
N SER A 273 -28.50 -6.60 -44.85
CA SER A 273 -28.98 -7.19 -43.60
C SER A 273 -27.90 -7.98 -42.84
N PHE A 274 -27.87 -7.76 -41.53
CA PHE A 274 -27.67 -8.71 -40.41
C PHE A 274 -26.91 -10.03 -40.63
N ALA A 275 -25.92 -10.28 -39.76
CA ALA A 275 -25.82 -11.55 -39.05
C ALA A 275 -25.19 -11.36 -37.65
N VAL A 276 -25.90 -11.88 -36.66
CA VAL A 276 -25.64 -11.90 -35.22
C VAL A 276 -24.80 -13.14 -34.87
N ALA A 277 -23.85 -12.99 -33.94
CA ALA A 277 -23.37 -14.04 -33.04
C ALA A 277 -22.81 -13.32 -31.79
N ALA A 278 -23.63 -13.07 -30.76
CA ALA A 278 -23.99 -14.00 -29.69
C ALA A 278 -22.77 -14.41 -28.86
N GLU A 279 -22.60 -13.69 -27.75
CA GLU A 279 -21.94 -14.16 -26.53
C GLU A 279 -22.69 -15.35 -25.90
#